data_AF-A0A1Q5UFZ0-F1
#
_entry.id   AF-A0A1Q5UFZ0-F1
#
_cell.length_a   1.000
_cell.length_b   1.000
_cell.length_c   1.000
_cell.angle_alpha   90.00
_cell.angle_beta   90.00
_cell.angle_gamma   90.00
#
_symmetry.space_group_name_H-M   'P 1'
#
loop_
_entity.id
_entity.type
_entity.pdbx_description
1 polymer ?
#
loop_
_entity_poly.entity_id
_entity_poly.type
_entity_poly.pdbx_seq_one_letter_code
_entity_poly.pdbx_strand_id
1 'polypeptide(L)'
;MAFKSGSFATFLILCPTCFFLGIIFSMFPYDYPILWSTTPTPEAHFDYFEAHLRFLHASPPLIPRILHIVIFLGLAGLITKLYRPSESNMLFDGASLVLYMCGITVYIANIVKGLRLASAGQYGAELATTPEDKEQILGREDSLKVLAASNTILALVLVGVLVLQAGQWYAERKDAQEYESLAEGKKKDEGEAVAASATASGASSGKPGRQASQRKKN
;
A
#
# COMPACT_ATOMS: atom_id res chain seq x y z
N MET A 1 22.03 -6.70 -11.25
CA MET A 1 20.67 -6.94 -10.73
C MET A 1 19.84 -5.68 -10.93
N ALA A 2 19.15 -5.57 -12.07
CA ALA A 2 18.25 -4.45 -12.28
C ALA A 2 17.04 -4.64 -11.37
N PHE A 3 16.89 -3.79 -10.35
CA PHE A 3 15.62 -3.67 -9.64
C PHE A 3 14.55 -3.39 -10.70
N LYS A 4 13.63 -4.34 -10.92
CA LYS A 4 12.38 -4.07 -11.64
C LYS A 4 11.78 -2.86 -10.96
N SER A 5 11.61 -1.75 -11.67
CA SER A 5 11.27 -0.44 -11.10
C SER A 5 10.03 -0.45 -10.20
N GLY A 6 9.11 -1.41 -10.41
CA GLY A 6 7.96 -1.65 -9.51
C GLY A 6 8.34 -2.09 -8.10
N SER A 7 9.40 -2.89 -7.93
CA SER A 7 9.85 -3.37 -6.61
C SER A 7 10.37 -2.25 -5.71
N PHE A 8 11.06 -1.25 -6.28
CA PHE A 8 11.57 -0.11 -5.52
C PHE A 8 10.44 0.82 -5.07
N ALA A 9 9.48 1.12 -5.95
CA ALA A 9 8.36 1.98 -5.60
C ALA A 9 7.43 1.31 -4.57
N THR A 10 7.19 0.00 -4.65
CA THR A 10 6.46 -0.74 -3.60
C THR A 10 7.18 -0.67 -2.25
N PHE A 11 8.52 -0.75 -2.23
CA PHE A 11 9.30 -0.58 -1.00
C PHE A 11 9.16 0.83 -0.41
N LEU A 12 9.16 1.87 -1.26
CA LEU A 12 8.92 3.25 -0.87
C LEU A 12 7.52 3.50 -0.30
N ILE A 13 6.55 2.60 -0.53
CA ILE A 13 5.20 2.67 0.06
C ILE A 13 5.16 1.85 1.36
N LEU A 14 5.68 0.62 1.32
CA LEU A 14 5.64 -0.33 2.42
C LEU A 14 6.39 0.20 3.65
N CYS A 15 7.60 0.73 3.46
CA CYS A 15 8.44 1.19 4.57
C CYS A 15 7.79 2.35 5.36
N PRO A 16 7.35 3.46 4.73
CA PRO A 16 6.58 4.50 5.40
C PRO A 16 5.29 3.98 6.07
N THR A 17 4.53 3.13 5.39
CA THR A 17 3.24 2.63 5.92
C THR A 17 3.44 1.80 7.18
N CYS A 18 4.43 0.90 7.19
CA CYS A 18 4.79 0.12 8.38
C CYS A 18 5.35 1.00 9.51
N PHE A 19 6.14 2.02 9.18
CA PHE A 19 6.66 2.98 10.17
C PHE A 19 5.53 3.74 10.87
N PHE A 20 4.53 4.25 10.13
CA PHE A 20 3.38 4.93 10.71
C PHE A 20 2.50 3.99 11.53
N LEU A 21 2.28 2.76 11.08
CA LEU A 21 1.59 1.76 11.88
C LEU A 21 2.32 1.45 13.19
N GLY A 22 3.66 1.44 13.19
CA GLY A 22 4.46 1.33 14.40
C GLY A 22 4.23 2.47 15.39
N ILE A 23 4.16 3.72 14.90
CA ILE A 23 3.85 4.90 15.73
C ILE A 23 2.44 4.80 16.31
N ILE A 24 1.45 4.42 15.50
CA ILE A 24 0.07 4.28 15.98
C ILE A 24 -0.02 3.14 17.00
N PHE A 25 0.68 2.03 16.76
CA PHE A 25 0.73 0.92 17.71
C PHE A 25 1.35 1.34 19.06
N SER A 26 2.34 2.24 19.09
CA SER A 26 2.87 2.75 20.36
C SER A 26 1.89 3.66 21.11
N MET A 27 0.91 4.24 20.41
CA MET A 27 -0.18 5.03 21.01
C MET A 27 -1.35 4.16 21.48
N PHE A 28 -1.44 2.92 20.98
CA PHE A 28 -2.55 2.01 21.27
C PHE A 28 -2.82 1.76 22.76
N PRO A 29 -1.82 1.67 23.67
CA PRO A 29 -2.09 1.54 25.10
C PRO A 29 -2.87 2.72 25.71
N TYR A 30 -2.75 3.92 25.12
CA TYR A 30 -3.52 5.09 25.53
C TYR A 30 -4.93 5.07 24.92
N ASP A 31 -5.02 4.71 23.64
CA ASP A 31 -6.29 4.70 22.89
C ASP A 31 -7.22 3.56 23.35
N TYR A 32 -6.66 2.42 23.77
CA TYR A 32 -7.45 1.22 24.05
C TYR A 32 -8.49 1.41 25.17
N PRO A 33 -8.11 1.89 26.36
CA PRO A 33 -9.05 2.10 27.46
C PRO A 33 -10.07 3.21 27.19
N ILE A 34 -9.80 4.10 26.24
CA ILE A 34 -10.66 5.23 25.90
C ILE A 34 -11.79 4.79 24.95
N LEU A 35 -11.50 3.86 24.03
CA LEU A 35 -12.42 3.48 22.96
C LEU A 35 -13.12 2.12 23.17
N TRP A 36 -12.45 1.16 23.79
CA TRP A 36 -12.95 -0.24 23.87
C TRP A 36 -13.12 -0.76 25.30
N SER A 37 -12.83 0.04 26.33
CA SER A 37 -13.11 -0.35 27.72
C SER A 37 -14.61 -0.37 28.00
N THR A 38 -15.07 -1.38 28.71
CA THR A 38 -16.45 -1.48 29.20
C THR A 38 -16.67 -0.76 30.52
N THR A 39 -15.59 -0.40 31.22
CA THR A 39 -15.62 0.41 32.44
C THR A 39 -15.23 1.86 32.12
N PRO A 40 -15.79 2.85 32.84
CA PRO A 40 -15.39 4.24 32.69
C PRO A 40 -13.89 4.42 32.84
N THR A 41 -13.26 5.05 31.86
CA THR A 41 -11.82 5.34 31.88
C THR A 41 -11.52 6.30 33.05
N PRO A 42 -10.60 5.97 33.97
CA PRO A 42 -10.26 6.86 35.07
C PRO A 42 -9.70 8.20 34.57
N GLU A 43 -9.99 9.30 35.26
CA GLU A 43 -9.46 10.63 34.90
C GLU A 43 -7.93 10.67 34.81
N ALA A 44 -7.23 9.94 35.69
CA ALA A 44 -5.78 9.83 35.68
C ALA A 44 -5.23 9.27 34.35
N HIS A 45 -5.99 8.46 33.62
CA HIS A 45 -5.59 7.95 32.31
C HIS A 45 -5.56 9.06 31.25
N PHE A 46 -6.53 9.98 31.30
CA PHE A 46 -6.53 11.16 30.44
C PHE A 46 -5.35 12.08 30.76
N ASP A 47 -4.95 12.21 32.04
CA ASP A 47 -3.75 12.96 32.43
C ASP A 47 -2.47 12.36 31.81
N TYR A 48 -2.30 11.03 31.87
CA TYR A 48 -1.15 10.35 31.26
C TYR A 48 -1.09 10.54 29.76
N PHE A 49 -2.25 10.41 29.08
CA PHE A 49 -2.31 10.58 27.63
C PHE A 49 -1.98 12.02 27.23
N GLU A 50 -2.54 12.99 27.94
CA GLU A 50 -2.30 14.41 27.69
C GLU A 50 -0.85 14.83 27.96
N ALA A 51 -0.23 14.29 29.02
CA ALA A 51 1.18 14.48 29.30
C ALA A 51 2.06 13.92 28.17
N HIS A 52 1.70 12.76 27.62
CA HIS A 52 2.40 12.18 26.47
C HIS A 52 2.25 13.04 25.21
N LEU A 53 1.06 13.55 24.92
CA LEU A 53 0.80 14.43 23.78
C LEU A 53 1.57 15.75 23.92
N ARG A 54 1.61 16.34 25.12
CA ARG A 54 2.42 17.53 25.42
C ARG A 54 3.90 17.27 25.17
N PHE A 55 4.41 16.15 25.63
CA PHE A 55 5.79 15.74 25.39
C PHE A 55 6.08 15.62 23.88
N LEU A 56 5.16 15.01 23.12
CA LEU A 56 5.29 14.87 21.67
C LEU A 56 5.28 16.23 20.96
N HIS A 57 4.41 17.16 21.38
CA HIS A 57 4.34 18.50 20.80
C HIS A 57 5.55 19.37 21.16
N ALA A 58 6.05 19.26 22.39
CA ALA A 58 7.24 19.97 22.86
C ALA A 58 8.56 19.40 22.30
N SER A 59 8.49 18.27 21.58
CA SER A 59 9.65 17.62 21.02
C SER A 59 10.37 18.51 19.98
N PRO A 60 11.70 18.38 19.81
CA PRO A 60 12.43 19.20 18.87
C PRO A 60 11.84 19.14 17.45
N PRO A 61 11.79 20.27 16.71
CA PRO A 61 11.11 20.36 15.42
C PRO A 61 11.73 19.45 14.34
N LEU A 62 12.84 18.77 14.63
CA LEU A 62 13.43 17.74 13.78
C LEU A 62 12.51 16.52 13.63
N ILE A 63 11.87 16.07 14.71
CA ILE A 63 11.03 14.86 14.73
C ILE A 63 9.83 15.00 13.77
N PRO A 64 8.98 16.05 13.87
CA PRO A 64 7.88 16.21 12.93
C PRO A 64 8.39 16.42 11.49
N ARG A 65 9.55 17.05 11.27
CA ARG A 65 10.12 17.17 9.92
C ARG A 65 10.45 15.82 9.30
N ILE A 66 11.04 14.90 10.07
CA ILE A 66 11.31 13.53 9.62
C ILE A 66 9.99 12.82 9.30
N LEU A 67 8.96 12.95 10.13
CA LEU A 67 7.64 12.38 9.85
C LEU A 67 7.09 12.85 8.50
N HIS A 68 7.10 14.16 8.24
CA HIS A 68 6.61 14.69 6.96
C HIS A 68 7.43 14.19 5.77
N ILE A 69 8.76 14.07 5.88
CA ILE A 69 9.60 13.49 4.82
C ILE A 69 9.18 12.05 4.52
N VAL A 70 8.88 11.25 5.55
CA VAL A 70 8.41 9.87 5.37
C VAL A 70 7.02 9.82 4.73
N ILE A 71 6.11 10.76 5.06
CA ILE A 71 4.81 10.92 4.38
C ILE A 71 5.03 11.21 2.89
N PHE A 72 5.89 12.19 2.58
CA PHE A 72 6.20 12.53 1.18
C PHE A 72 6.81 11.36 0.42
N LEU A 73 7.65 10.54 1.07
CA LEU A 73 8.24 9.36 0.45
C LEU A 73 7.18 8.31 0.08
N GLY A 74 6.22 8.06 0.99
CA GLY A 74 5.10 7.17 0.72
C GLY A 74 4.22 7.66 -0.42
N LEU A 75 3.90 8.96 -0.43
CA LEU A 75 3.13 9.60 -1.50
C LEU A 75 3.88 9.56 -2.85
N ALA A 76 5.18 9.85 -2.86
CA ALA A 76 6.00 9.78 -4.05
C ALA A 76 6.06 8.35 -4.62
N GLY A 77 6.12 7.33 -3.75
CA GLY A 77 6.02 5.93 -4.15
C GLY A 77 4.71 5.62 -4.88
N LEU A 78 3.57 6.05 -4.33
CA LEU A 78 2.24 5.86 -4.94
C LEU A 78 2.12 6.58 -6.29
N ILE A 79 2.56 7.84 -6.37
CA ILE A 79 2.53 8.62 -7.63
C ILE A 79 3.44 7.97 -8.69
N THR A 80 4.63 7.50 -8.29
CA THR A 80 5.57 6.85 -9.21
C THR A 80 4.98 5.57 -9.80
N LYS A 81 4.24 4.78 -9.01
CA LYS A 81 3.57 3.56 -9.53
C LYS A 81 2.38 3.89 -10.43
N LEU A 82 1.64 4.96 -10.12
CA LEU A 82 0.50 5.38 -10.93
C LEU A 82 0.89 5.86 -12.33
N TYR A 83 2.09 6.41 -12.51
CA TYR A 83 2.58 6.88 -13.82
C TYR A 83 2.90 5.75 -14.82
N ARG A 84 2.92 4.48 -14.38
CA ARG A 84 3.09 3.30 -15.24
C ARG A 84 1.72 2.65 -15.49
N PRO A 85 1.06 2.92 -16.63
CA PRO A 85 -0.26 2.39 -16.89
C PRO A 85 -0.23 0.89 -17.18
N SER A 86 -0.77 0.10 -16.26
CA SER A 86 -1.39 -1.20 -16.49
C SER A 86 -2.79 -1.16 -15.85
N GLU A 87 -3.78 -1.88 -16.38
CA GLU A 87 -5.15 -1.84 -15.83
C GLU A 87 -5.19 -2.24 -14.35
N SER A 88 -4.39 -3.25 -13.97
CA SER A 88 -4.25 -3.68 -12.58
C SER A 88 -3.63 -2.59 -11.69
N ASN A 89 -2.57 -1.91 -12.15
CA ASN A 89 -1.99 -0.79 -11.41
C ASN A 89 -3.00 0.34 -11.19
N MET A 90 -3.83 0.68 -12.19
CA MET A 90 -4.78 1.78 -12.04
C MET A 90 -5.80 1.53 -10.91
N LEU A 91 -6.31 0.31 -10.78
CA LEU A 91 -7.27 -0.03 -9.74
C LEU A 91 -6.62 -0.12 -8.36
N PHE A 92 -5.53 -0.87 -8.22
CA PHE A 92 -4.89 -1.10 -6.92
C PHE A 92 -4.06 0.10 -6.42
N ASP A 93 -3.23 0.71 -7.28
CA ASP A 93 -2.44 1.88 -6.90
C ASP A 93 -3.32 3.14 -6.82
N GLY A 94 -4.37 3.25 -7.65
CA GLY A 94 -5.35 4.35 -7.57
C GLY A 94 -6.17 4.32 -6.27
N ALA A 95 -6.69 3.15 -5.89
CA ALA A 95 -7.37 2.99 -4.61
C ALA A 95 -6.43 3.25 -3.42
N SER A 96 -5.20 2.74 -3.50
CA SER A 96 -4.17 2.99 -2.47
C SER A 96 -3.87 4.48 -2.32
N LEU A 97 -3.81 5.23 -3.42
CA LEU A 97 -3.60 6.68 -3.39
C LEU A 97 -4.77 7.41 -2.71
N VAL A 98 -6.01 7.07 -3.05
CA VAL A 98 -7.19 7.69 -2.41
C VAL A 98 -7.22 7.40 -0.91
N LEU A 99 -6.96 6.15 -0.50
CA LEU A 99 -6.84 5.79 0.91
C LEU A 99 -5.73 6.59 1.59
N TYR A 100 -4.55 6.69 0.98
CA TYR A 100 -3.43 7.43 1.54
C TYR A 100 -3.75 8.92 1.71
N MET A 101 -4.44 9.54 0.74
CA MET A 101 -4.89 10.93 0.83
C MET A 101 -5.95 11.15 1.92
N CYS A 102 -6.84 10.18 2.13
CA CYS A 102 -7.75 10.18 3.27
C CYS A 102 -6.97 10.17 4.60
N GLY A 103 -5.94 9.32 4.71
CA GLY A 103 -5.05 9.29 5.86
C GLY A 103 -4.34 10.62 6.13
N ILE A 104 -3.81 11.27 5.08
CA ILE A 104 -3.20 12.61 5.19
C ILE A 104 -4.23 13.64 5.69
N THR A 105 -5.46 13.58 5.19
CA THR A 105 -6.52 14.50 5.59
C THR A 105 -6.86 14.34 7.06
N VAL A 106 -7.04 13.10 7.55
CA VAL A 106 -7.26 12.81 8.98
C VAL A 106 -6.08 13.26 9.83
N TYR A 107 -4.85 13.03 9.37
CA TYR A 107 -3.64 13.49 10.06
C TYR A 107 -3.63 15.01 10.24
N ILE A 108 -3.85 15.78 9.17
CA ILE A 108 -3.81 17.25 9.23
C ILE A 108 -5.01 17.80 10.01
N ALA A 109 -6.22 17.33 9.69
CA ALA A 109 -7.45 17.89 10.22
C ALA A 109 -7.69 17.52 11.69
N ASN A 110 -7.31 16.31 12.10
CA ASN A 110 -7.65 15.79 13.44
C ASN A 110 -6.41 15.66 14.33
N ILE A 111 -5.34 14.99 13.85
CA ILE A 111 -4.18 14.68 14.69
C ILE A 111 -3.35 15.94 15.00
N VAL A 112 -2.97 16.71 13.98
CA VAL A 112 -2.16 17.92 14.16
C VAL A 112 -2.93 18.98 14.96
N LYS A 113 -4.22 19.16 14.68
CA LYS A 113 -5.06 20.09 15.43
C LYS A 113 -5.24 19.63 16.89
N GLY A 114 -5.59 18.36 17.10
CA GLY A 114 -5.76 17.79 18.44
C GLY A 114 -4.49 17.88 19.30
N LEU A 115 -3.32 17.66 18.70
CA LEU A 115 -2.03 17.81 19.39
C LEU A 115 -1.76 19.27 19.82
N ARG A 116 -2.07 20.25 18.97
CA ARG A 116 -1.92 21.68 19.30
C ARG A 116 -2.86 22.10 20.43
N LEU A 117 -4.12 21.67 20.36
CA LEU A 117 -5.13 21.94 21.38
C LEU A 117 -4.72 21.33 22.74
N ALA A 118 -4.31 20.06 22.75
CA ALA A 118 -3.86 19.39 23.95
C ALA A 118 -2.62 20.06 24.57
N SER A 119 -1.68 20.49 23.73
CA SER A 119 -0.48 21.18 24.21
C SER A 119 -0.75 22.57 24.74
N ALA A 120 -1.72 23.29 24.18
CA ALA A 120 -2.12 24.61 24.69
C ALA A 120 -2.86 24.51 26.04
N GLY A 121 -3.31 23.31 26.43
CA GLY A 121 -4.17 23.12 27.60
C GLY A 121 -5.53 23.81 27.45
N GLN A 122 -5.86 24.23 26.22
CA GLN A 122 -7.07 24.94 25.91
C GLN A 122 -8.11 23.89 25.50
N TYR A 123 -9.07 23.69 26.38
CA TYR A 123 -10.25 22.84 26.17
C TYR A 123 -11.47 23.69 26.54
N GLY A 124 -12.56 23.61 25.78
CA GLY A 124 -13.73 24.46 26.04
C GLY A 124 -13.67 25.87 25.42
N ALA A 125 -14.71 26.66 25.69
CA ALA A 125 -15.12 27.88 25.00
C ALA A 125 -14.10 29.05 24.93
N GLU A 126 -12.92 28.94 25.54
CA GLU A 126 -11.85 29.96 25.47
C GLU A 126 -11.12 30.01 24.12
N LEU A 127 -11.28 28.99 23.27
CA LEU A 127 -10.69 28.91 21.92
C LEU A 127 -11.55 29.49 20.80
N ALA A 128 -12.78 29.90 21.10
CA ALA A 128 -13.70 30.34 20.06
C ALA A 128 -13.35 31.75 19.58
N THR A 129 -12.51 31.83 18.56
CA THR A 129 -12.29 33.06 17.78
C THR A 129 -13.45 33.35 16.84
N THR A 130 -14.21 32.33 16.43
CA THR A 130 -15.47 32.47 15.70
C THR A 130 -16.63 31.74 16.39
N PRO A 131 -17.90 32.11 16.14
CA PRO A 131 -19.07 31.43 16.71
C PRO A 131 -19.18 29.94 16.32
N GLU A 132 -18.63 29.56 15.15
CA GLU A 132 -18.61 28.17 14.65
C GLU A 132 -17.65 27.28 15.46
N ASP A 133 -16.54 27.83 15.95
CA ASP A 133 -15.60 27.11 16.82
C ASP A 133 -16.28 26.69 18.13
N LYS A 134 -17.21 27.51 18.64
CA LYS A 134 -17.92 27.31 19.92
C LYS A 134 -18.79 26.06 19.97
N GLU A 135 -19.36 25.67 18.83
CA GLU A 135 -20.20 24.47 18.69
C GLU A 135 -19.36 23.21 18.45
N GLN A 136 -18.12 23.39 17.99
CA GLN A 136 -17.18 22.31 17.67
C GLN A 136 -16.19 22.02 18.81
N ILE A 137 -16.12 22.87 19.84
CA ILE A 137 -15.23 22.67 20.98
C ILE A 137 -15.79 21.58 21.90
N LEU A 138 -15.18 20.40 21.75
CA LEU A 138 -15.38 19.25 22.61
C LEU A 138 -14.74 19.48 23.98
N GLY A 139 -15.32 18.86 25.02
CA GLY A 139 -14.68 18.78 26.33
C GLY A 139 -13.30 18.13 26.24
N ARG A 140 -12.49 18.24 27.30
CA ARG A 140 -11.15 17.65 27.37
C ARG A 140 -11.15 16.16 27.00
N GLU A 141 -12.03 15.39 27.63
CA GLU A 141 -12.16 13.96 27.35
C GLU A 141 -12.62 13.67 25.92
N ASP A 142 -13.60 14.43 25.42
CA ASP A 142 -14.14 14.22 24.09
C ASP A 142 -13.14 14.56 22.99
N SER A 143 -12.30 15.59 23.21
CA SER A 143 -11.17 15.92 22.35
C SER A 143 -10.15 14.77 22.30
N LEU A 144 -9.84 14.16 23.45
CA LEU A 144 -8.93 13.02 23.55
C LEU A 144 -9.54 11.75 22.93
N LYS A 145 -10.84 11.51 23.09
CA LYS A 145 -11.58 10.42 22.42
C LYS A 145 -11.56 10.58 20.90
N VAL A 146 -11.77 11.78 20.38
CA VAL A 146 -11.69 12.06 18.93
C VAL A 146 -10.28 11.85 18.39
N LEU A 147 -9.25 12.19 19.18
CA LEU A 147 -7.86 11.93 18.79
C LEU A 147 -7.56 10.42 18.73
N ALA A 148 -7.97 9.66 19.76
CA ALA A 148 -7.84 8.21 19.79
C ALA A 148 -8.60 7.53 18.63
N ALA A 149 -9.83 7.99 18.35
CA ALA A 149 -10.61 7.51 17.22
C ALA A 149 -9.92 7.81 15.88
N SER A 150 -9.29 8.99 15.75
CA SER A 150 -8.54 9.37 14.55
C SER A 150 -7.30 8.51 14.33
N ASN A 151 -6.58 8.14 15.39
CA ASN A 151 -5.47 7.17 15.31
C ASN A 151 -5.96 5.80 14.79
N THR A 152 -7.11 5.34 15.28
CA THR A 152 -7.73 4.08 14.85
C THR A 152 -8.14 4.11 13.39
N ILE A 153 -8.80 5.20 12.94
CA ILE A 153 -9.16 5.39 11.53
C ILE A 153 -7.90 5.38 10.66
N LEU A 154 -6.85 6.09 11.08
CA LEU A 154 -5.59 6.13 10.36
C LEU A 154 -4.95 4.73 10.26
N ALA A 155 -4.99 3.94 11.34
CA ALA A 155 -4.51 2.55 11.31
C ALA A 155 -5.27 1.70 10.29
N LEU A 156 -6.60 1.76 10.28
CA LEU A 156 -7.43 1.00 9.34
C LEU A 156 -7.16 1.40 7.89
N VAL A 157 -7.00 2.70 7.62
CA VAL A 157 -6.68 3.21 6.29
C VAL A 157 -5.30 2.73 5.84
N LEU A 158 -4.28 2.80 6.71
CA LEU A 158 -2.92 2.33 6.39
C LEU A 158 -2.84 0.81 6.21
N VAL A 159 -3.57 0.03 7.02
CA VAL A 159 -3.72 -1.41 6.80
C VAL A 159 -4.41 -1.68 5.46
N GLY A 160 -5.43 -0.90 5.09
CA GLY A 160 -6.06 -0.95 3.78
C GLY A 160 -5.06 -0.76 2.64
N VAL A 161 -4.14 0.21 2.76
CA VAL A 161 -3.05 0.40 1.79
C VAL A 161 -2.16 -0.85 1.73
N LEU A 162 -1.76 -1.44 2.86
CA LEU A 162 -0.95 -2.66 2.86
C LEU A 162 -1.65 -3.84 2.18
N VAL A 163 -2.95 -4.02 2.45
CA VAL A 163 -3.76 -5.08 1.84
C VAL A 163 -3.84 -4.89 0.33
N LEU A 164 -4.05 -3.66 -0.16
CA LEU A 164 -4.08 -3.36 -1.59
C LEU A 164 -2.72 -3.61 -2.25
N GLN A 165 -1.62 -3.21 -1.61
CA GLN A 165 -0.27 -3.47 -2.12
C GLN A 165 0.06 -4.97 -2.14
N ALA A 166 -0.38 -5.74 -1.15
CA ALA A 166 -0.26 -7.19 -1.14
C ALA A 166 -1.13 -7.86 -2.20
N GLY A 167 -2.35 -7.35 -2.42
CA GLY A 167 -3.27 -7.80 -3.47
C GLY A 167 -2.68 -7.61 -4.86
N GLN A 168 -2.08 -6.44 -5.12
CA GLN A 168 -1.37 -6.18 -6.36
C GLN A 168 -0.18 -7.13 -6.55
N TRP A 169 0.63 -7.34 -5.50
CA TRP A 169 1.75 -8.29 -5.58
C TRP A 169 1.28 -9.71 -5.92
N TYR A 170 0.15 -10.14 -5.34
CA TYR A 170 -0.44 -11.44 -5.63
C TYR A 170 -0.96 -11.52 -7.08
N ALA A 171 -1.66 -10.49 -7.54
CA ALA A 171 -2.15 -10.40 -8.92
C ALA A 171 -1.00 -10.44 -9.93
N GLU A 172 0.03 -9.60 -9.75
CA GLU A 172 1.23 -9.58 -10.60
C GLU A 172 1.96 -10.93 -10.62
N ARG A 173 2.01 -11.63 -9.48
CA ARG A 173 2.65 -12.95 -9.38
C ARG A 173 1.86 -14.04 -10.10
N LYS A 174 0.52 -13.98 -10.06
CA LYS A 174 -0.36 -14.90 -10.78
C LYS A 174 -0.24 -14.68 -12.29
N ASP A 175 -0.30 -13.42 -12.74
CA ASP A 175 -0.16 -13.07 -14.16
C ASP A 175 1.19 -13.51 -14.73
N ALA A 176 2.26 -13.39 -13.94
CA ALA A 176 3.60 -13.85 -14.33
C ALA A 176 3.67 -15.38 -14.51
N GLN A 177 3.06 -16.15 -13.61
CA GLN A 177 3.01 -17.62 -13.71
C GLN A 177 2.21 -18.07 -14.94
N GLU A 178 1.08 -17.41 -15.22
CA GLU A 178 0.28 -17.70 -16.41
C GLU A 178 1.07 -17.41 -17.69
N TYR A 179 1.79 -16.29 -17.75
CA TYR A 179 2.65 -15.96 -18.90
C TYR A 179 3.80 -16.96 -19.11
N GLU A 180 4.45 -17.41 -18.03
CA GLU A 180 5.51 -18.42 -18.11
C GLU A 180 4.97 -19.76 -18.62
N SER A 181 3.81 -20.21 -18.12
CA SER A 181 3.18 -21.45 -18.58
C SER A 181 2.80 -21.41 -20.07
N LEU A 182 2.33 -20.25 -20.57
CA LEU A 182 2.02 -20.03 -21.97
C LEU A 182 3.28 -19.97 -22.85
N ALA A 183 4.36 -19.39 -22.33
CA ALA A 183 5.65 -19.33 -23.03
C ALA A 183 6.32 -20.71 -23.11
N GLU A 184 6.23 -21.53 -22.07
CA GLU A 184 6.70 -22.92 -22.07
C GLU A 184 5.87 -23.80 -23.01
N GLY A 185 4.55 -23.61 -23.06
CA GLY A 185 3.67 -24.28 -24.02
C GLY A 185 4.03 -23.97 -25.47
N LYS A 186 4.23 -22.68 -25.79
CA LYS A 186 4.65 -22.25 -27.14
C LYS A 186 6.03 -22.81 -27.55
N LYS A 187 6.99 -22.83 -26.63
CA LYS A 187 8.32 -23.42 -26.90
C LYS A 187 8.26 -24.92 -27.15
N LYS A 188 7.34 -25.64 -26.49
CA LYS A 188 7.12 -27.08 -26.73
C LYS A 188 6.47 -27.31 -28.10
N ASP A 189 5.43 -26.55 -28.45
CA ASP A 189 4.76 -26.64 -29.75
C ASP A 189 5.69 -26.31 -30.92
N GLU A 190 6.52 -25.27 -30.79
CA GLU A 190 7.54 -24.92 -31.80
C GLU A 190 8.62 -26.01 -31.92
N GLY A 191 9.05 -26.61 -30.81
CA GLY A 191 9.99 -27.73 -30.81
C GLY A 191 9.42 -29.00 -31.46
N GLU A 192 8.14 -29.31 -31.21
CA GLU A 192 7.44 -30.45 -31.81
C GLU A 192 7.19 -30.24 -33.31
N ALA A 193 6.81 -29.02 -33.73
CA ALA A 193 6.65 -28.68 -35.15
C ALA A 193 7.98 -28.77 -35.93
N VAL A 194 9.09 -28.32 -35.32
CA VAL A 194 10.42 -28.44 -35.92
C VAL A 194 10.86 -29.91 -36.00
N ALA A 195 10.62 -30.72 -34.96
CA ALA A 195 10.91 -32.15 -34.96
C ALA A 195 10.07 -32.95 -35.98
N ALA A 196 8.79 -32.60 -36.15
CA ALA A 196 7.89 -33.18 -37.14
C ALA A 196 8.32 -32.82 -38.58
N SER A 197 8.81 -31.59 -38.82
CA SER A 197 9.33 -31.18 -40.12
C SER A 197 10.64 -31.91 -40.50
N ALA A 198 11.51 -32.16 -39.52
CA ALA A 198 12.78 -32.86 -39.73
C ALA A 198 12.58 -34.35 -40.04
N THR A 199 11.58 -35.00 -39.41
CA THR A 199 11.21 -36.38 -39.68
C THR A 199 10.53 -36.56 -41.04
N ALA A 200 9.76 -35.57 -41.50
CA ALA A 200 9.15 -35.56 -42.84
C ALA A 200 10.19 -35.41 -43.98
N SER A 201 11.21 -34.55 -43.81
CA SER A 201 12.27 -34.39 -44.81
C SER A 201 13.18 -35.62 -44.94
N GLY A 202 13.45 -36.33 -43.84
CA GLY A 202 14.26 -37.57 -43.84
C GLY A 202 13.60 -38.76 -44.55
N ALA A 203 12.28 -38.79 -44.68
CA ALA A 203 11.55 -39.85 -45.36
C ALA A 203 11.53 -39.71 -46.91
N SER A 204 11.90 -38.54 -47.45
CA SER A 204 11.83 -38.27 -48.90
C SER A 204 13.07 -38.70 -49.70
N SER A 205 14.18 -39.05 -49.06
CA SER A 205 15.47 -39.34 -49.74
C SER A 205 15.76 -40.83 -49.99
N GLY A 206 14.77 -41.72 -49.90
CA GLY A 206 15.01 -43.17 -49.96
C GLY A 206 14.07 -43.96 -50.87
N LYS A 207 14.19 -43.82 -52.21
CA LYS A 207 13.71 -44.87 -53.15
C LYS A 207 14.41 -44.76 -54.53
N PRO A 208 15.29 -45.71 -54.92
CA PRO A 208 15.76 -45.80 -56.30
C PRO A 208 14.67 -46.43 -57.18
N GLY A 209 14.37 -45.77 -58.30
CA GLY A 209 13.35 -46.17 -59.27
C GLY A 209 13.67 -47.52 -59.94
N ARG A 210 12.67 -48.39 -59.96
CA ARG A 210 12.68 -49.70 -60.64
C ARG A 210 12.42 -49.48 -62.13
N GLN A 211 13.47 -49.58 -62.94
CA GLN A 211 13.39 -49.43 -64.39
C GLN A 211 12.83 -50.72 -65.02
N ALA A 212 11.60 -50.64 -65.56
CA ALA A 212 11.02 -51.68 -66.40
C ALA A 212 10.89 -51.11 -67.82
N SER A 213 11.69 -51.62 -68.75
CA SER A 213 11.49 -51.41 -70.18
C SER A 213 11.60 -52.75 -70.88
N GLN A 214 10.45 -53.27 -71.31
CA GLN A 214 10.36 -54.33 -72.31
C GLN A 214 10.28 -53.72 -73.71
N ARG A 215 10.72 -54.51 -74.70
CA ARG A 215 10.41 -54.47 -76.16
C ARG A 215 11.36 -53.53 -76.96
N LYS A 216 12.01 -53.91 -78.07
CA LYS A 216 11.68 -54.86 -79.16
C LYS A 216 12.87 -54.93 -80.17
N LYS A 217 13.02 -56.07 -80.90
CA LYS A 217 13.67 -56.23 -82.24
C LYS A 217 15.19 -55.95 -82.33
N ASN A 218 16.04 -56.73 -83.00
CA ASN A 218 15.95 -57.84 -83.94
C ASN A 218 16.99 -58.91 -83.58
#